data_AF-A0A7G9YGS3-F1
#
_entry.id   AF-A0A7G9YGS3-F1
#
_cell.length_a   1.000
_cell.length_b   1.000
_cell.length_c   1.000
_cell.angle_alpha   90.00
_cell.angle_beta   90.00
_cell.angle_gamma   90.00
#
_symmetry.space_group_name_H-M   'P 1'
#
loop_
_entity.id
_entity.type
_entity.pdbx_description
1 polymer ?
#
loop_
_entity_poly.entity_id
_entity_poly.type
_entity_poly.pdbx_seq_one_letter_code
_entity_poly.pdbx_strand_id
1 'polypeptide(L)'
;MNRPVEDMQPSRIDMGDVIMSPFDLLSEHHRLFVPLVICVAFNIIMEIGIYVSTQVMFADITSTSGSDSIVPGMSSSALVTYGIVILIVFIIFSLICALMEGWVTAMMMEIKADGAIRSGQHFSIISANVWAIIVGTILMSVIVFAGIICLVIPGIVVAVALSCIVPAIVVHNVGAIDGLKASWKFCWQGQNFWRLFALLTILILIASIPYIGSTMLAFIGSLWFSYAYTEYVHADGGEWSIDNKSEYAKQITDRAPGV
;
A
#
# COMPACT_ATOMS: atom_id res chain seq x y z
N MET A 1 6.01 -17.21 -11.85
CA MET A 1 6.83 -17.96 -10.89
C MET A 1 6.11 -17.97 -9.54
N ASN A 2 5.43 -19.05 -9.18
CA ASN A 2 5.02 -19.26 -7.79
C ASN A 2 6.20 -19.90 -7.04
N ARG A 3 7.32 -19.17 -6.92
CA ARG A 3 8.38 -19.63 -6.01
C ARG A 3 7.76 -19.63 -4.60
N PRO A 4 7.89 -20.73 -3.85
CA PRO A 4 7.49 -20.75 -2.46
C PRO A 4 8.13 -19.56 -1.74
N VAL A 5 7.38 -18.92 -0.84
CA VAL A 5 7.90 -17.81 -0.02
C VAL A 5 9.16 -18.25 0.73
N GLU A 6 9.26 -19.55 1.00
CA GLU A 6 10.38 -20.26 1.61
C GLU A 6 11.69 -20.14 0.82
N ASP A 7 11.64 -20.02 -0.50
CA ASP A 7 12.84 -19.97 -1.37
C ASP A 7 13.28 -18.54 -1.70
N MET A 8 12.51 -17.53 -1.27
CA MET A 8 12.83 -16.11 -1.49
C MET A 8 14.17 -15.73 -0.85
N GLN A 9 15.09 -15.13 -1.61
CA GLN A 9 16.34 -14.57 -1.11
C GLN A 9 16.38 -13.05 -1.38
N PRO A 10 15.89 -12.24 -0.43
CA PRO A 10 15.88 -10.79 -0.59
C PRO A 10 17.30 -10.21 -0.48
N SER A 11 17.65 -9.27 -1.35
CA SER A 11 18.85 -8.45 -1.18
C SER A 11 18.58 -7.23 -0.32
N ARG A 12 19.69 -6.61 0.05
CA ARG A 12 19.74 -5.32 0.69
C ARG A 12 19.34 -4.23 -0.32
N ILE A 13 18.25 -3.52 -0.03
CA ILE A 13 17.77 -2.34 -0.77
C ILE A 13 18.92 -1.35 -1.00
N ASP A 14 19.06 -0.73 -2.16
CA ASP A 14 19.82 0.52 -2.30
C ASP A 14 18.85 1.71 -2.17
N MET A 15 19.12 2.61 -1.21
CA MET A 15 18.23 3.74 -0.94
C MET A 15 18.28 4.77 -2.07
N GLY A 16 19.44 4.96 -2.71
CA GLY A 16 19.56 5.92 -3.81
C GLY A 16 18.73 5.47 -5.00
N ASP A 17 18.83 4.19 -5.33
CA ASP A 17 18.06 3.52 -6.38
C ASP A 17 16.56 3.54 -6.07
N VAL A 18 16.13 3.09 -4.88
CA VAL A 18 14.69 3.08 -4.51
C VAL A 18 14.08 4.49 -4.48
N ILE A 19 14.86 5.54 -4.22
CA ILE A 19 14.33 6.90 -4.23
C ILE A 19 14.23 7.45 -5.65
N MET A 20 15.21 7.19 -6.52
CA MET A 20 15.32 7.83 -7.85
C MET A 20 14.71 6.98 -8.98
N SER A 21 15.08 5.71 -9.06
CA SER A 21 14.72 4.82 -10.16
C SER A 21 13.22 4.63 -10.37
N PRO A 22 12.34 4.65 -9.35
CA PRO A 22 10.90 4.61 -9.62
C PRO A 22 10.40 5.83 -10.40
N PHE A 23 11.01 7.00 -10.25
CA PHE A 23 10.66 8.19 -11.04
C PHE A 23 11.19 8.11 -12.46
N ASP A 24 12.38 7.55 -12.65
CA ASP A 24 12.92 7.27 -13.99
C ASP A 24 11.99 6.29 -14.71
N LEU A 25 11.60 5.20 -14.05
CA LEU A 25 10.66 4.21 -14.55
C LEU A 25 9.30 4.84 -14.89
N LEU A 26 8.81 5.74 -14.04
CA LEU A 26 7.56 6.47 -14.27
C LEU A 26 7.65 7.39 -15.48
N SER A 27 8.79 8.05 -15.68
CA SER A 27 9.03 8.94 -16.82
C SER A 27 9.11 8.18 -18.15
N GLU A 28 9.67 6.97 -18.12
CA GLU A 28 9.74 6.07 -19.28
C GLU A 28 8.38 5.43 -19.58
N HIS A 29 7.65 5.03 -18.52
CA HIS A 29 6.37 4.34 -18.63
C HIS A 29 5.23 5.15 -18.00
N HIS A 30 4.79 6.19 -18.70
CA HIS A 30 3.68 7.08 -18.29
C HIS A 30 2.37 6.36 -17.90
N ARG A 31 2.15 5.11 -18.33
CA ARG A 31 0.97 4.32 -17.93
C ARG A 31 0.98 3.96 -16.44
N LEU A 32 2.15 3.90 -15.78
CA LEU A 32 2.25 3.78 -14.32
C LEU A 32 1.57 4.95 -13.58
N PHE A 33 1.41 6.09 -14.24
CA PHE A 33 0.76 7.27 -13.68
C PHE A 33 -0.74 7.05 -13.45
N VAL A 34 -1.39 6.13 -14.17
CA VAL A 34 -2.84 5.91 -14.10
C VAL A 34 -3.29 5.48 -12.69
N PRO A 35 -2.82 4.35 -12.11
CA PRO A 35 -3.22 3.96 -10.76
C PRO A 35 -2.81 4.99 -9.69
N LEU A 36 -1.67 5.68 -9.88
CA LEU A 36 -1.19 6.71 -8.96
C LEU A 36 -2.11 7.95 -8.95
N VAL A 37 -2.53 8.43 -10.11
CA VAL A 37 -3.48 9.56 -10.22
C VAL A 37 -4.84 9.20 -9.66
N ILE A 38 -5.32 7.97 -9.91
CA ILE A 38 -6.58 7.50 -9.32
C ILE A 38 -6.48 7.49 -7.79
N CYS A 39 -5.38 6.99 -7.24
CA CYS A 39 -5.12 6.99 -5.80
C CYS A 39 -5.12 8.42 -5.23
N VAL A 40 -4.39 9.34 -5.89
CA VAL A 40 -4.32 10.75 -5.52
C VAL A 40 -5.68 11.45 -5.60
N ALA A 41 -6.42 11.27 -6.68
CA ALA A 41 -7.74 11.88 -6.85
C ALA A 41 -8.69 11.39 -5.77
N PHE A 42 -8.66 10.09 -5.46
CA PHE A 42 -9.46 9.53 -4.38
C PHE A 42 -9.03 10.08 -3.01
N ASN A 43 -7.74 10.20 -2.75
CA ASN A 43 -7.21 10.80 -1.53
C ASN A 43 -7.68 12.26 -1.35
N ILE A 44 -7.62 13.08 -2.41
CA ILE A 44 -8.08 14.47 -2.37
C ILE A 44 -9.59 14.56 -2.06
N ILE A 45 -10.42 13.76 -2.73
CA ILE A 45 -11.88 13.73 -2.49
C ILE A 45 -12.18 13.39 -1.03
N MET A 46 -11.46 12.39 -0.51
CA MET A 46 -11.61 11.92 0.85
C MET A 46 -11.13 12.93 1.88
N GLU A 47 -10.01 13.60 1.64
CA GLU A 47 -9.47 14.64 2.52
C GLU A 47 -10.40 15.85 2.60
N ILE A 48 -10.96 16.29 1.45
CA ILE A 48 -11.99 17.35 1.43
C ILE A 48 -13.22 16.90 2.24
N GLY A 49 -13.67 15.66 2.06
CA GLY A 49 -14.81 15.10 2.79
C GLY A 49 -14.60 15.07 4.30
N ILE A 50 -13.43 14.61 4.74
CA ILE A 50 -13.04 14.59 6.16
C ILE A 50 -12.94 16.02 6.69
N TYR A 51 -12.28 16.92 5.98
CA TYR A 51 -12.12 18.32 6.39
C TYR A 51 -13.48 19.01 6.58
N VAL A 52 -14.38 18.92 5.60
CA VAL A 52 -15.74 19.49 5.71
C VAL A 52 -16.50 18.88 6.87
N SER A 53 -16.45 17.55 7.04
CA SER A 53 -17.14 16.84 8.13
C SER A 53 -16.62 17.26 9.50
N THR A 54 -15.30 17.40 9.65
CA THR A 54 -14.67 17.85 10.89
C THR A 54 -15.03 19.29 11.22
N GLN A 55 -15.08 20.19 10.23
CA GLN A 55 -15.51 21.59 10.45
C GLN A 55 -16.98 21.68 10.92
N VAL A 56 -17.88 20.89 10.32
CA VAL A 56 -19.29 20.81 10.76
C VAL A 56 -19.38 20.30 12.20
N MET A 57 -18.64 19.23 12.53
CA MET A 57 -18.58 18.70 13.89
C MET A 57 -18.06 19.74 14.89
N PHE A 58 -17.02 20.51 14.55
CA PHE A 58 -16.51 21.59 15.41
C PHE A 58 -17.49 22.75 15.57
N ALA A 59 -18.21 23.13 14.52
CA ALA A 59 -19.25 24.16 14.58
C ALA A 59 -20.40 23.75 15.52
N ASP A 60 -20.81 22.47 15.47
CA ASP A 60 -21.83 21.93 16.40
C ASP A 60 -21.35 21.96 17.86
N ILE A 61 -20.07 21.66 18.12
CA ILE A 61 -19.48 21.72 19.47
C ILE A 61 -19.41 23.17 19.99
N THR A 62 -18.95 24.10 19.15
CA THR A 62 -18.70 25.49 19.56
C THR A 62 -19.98 26.31 19.70
N SER A 63 -20.97 26.09 18.84
CA SER A 63 -22.31 26.71 18.98
C SER A 63 -23.04 26.28 20.27
N THR A 64 -22.72 25.09 20.79
CA THR A 64 -23.20 24.62 22.09
C THR A 64 -22.49 25.29 23.28
N SER A 65 -21.30 25.88 23.09
CA SER A 65 -20.44 26.38 24.18
C SER A 65 -20.59 27.88 24.50
N GLY A 66 -21.29 28.66 23.66
CA GLY A 66 -21.35 30.13 23.74
C GLY A 66 -22.67 30.72 24.23
N SER A 67 -23.66 29.90 24.59
CA SER A 67 -24.94 30.37 25.11
C SER A 67 -25.05 30.02 26.60
N ASP A 68 -25.45 31.00 27.44
CA ASP A 68 -25.82 30.85 28.87
C ASP A 68 -27.08 29.96 29.06
N SER A 69 -27.25 28.94 28.23
CA SER A 69 -28.46 28.14 28.11
C SER A 69 -28.22 26.68 28.50
N ILE A 70 -29.20 26.16 29.22
CA ILE A 70 -29.44 24.77 29.61
C ILE A 70 -29.66 23.91 28.34
N VAL A 71 -28.66 23.78 27.47
CA VAL A 71 -28.75 23.12 26.15
C VAL A 71 -27.78 21.95 26.06
N PRO A 72 -28.18 20.83 25.42
CA PRO A 72 -27.60 19.51 25.63
C PRO A 72 -26.18 19.45 25.06
N GLY A 73 -25.24 18.91 25.83
CA GLY A 73 -23.97 18.47 25.27
C GLY A 73 -24.21 17.50 24.11
N MET A 74 -23.28 17.48 23.14
CA MET A 74 -23.32 16.53 22.02
C MET A 74 -23.72 15.16 22.55
N SER A 75 -24.88 14.66 22.11
CA SER A 75 -25.38 13.41 22.65
C SER A 75 -24.35 12.32 22.40
N SER A 76 -24.16 11.43 23.37
CA SER A 76 -23.24 10.28 23.21
C SER A 76 -23.54 9.50 21.93
N SER A 77 -24.79 9.49 21.46
CA SER A 77 -25.19 8.94 20.17
C SER A 77 -24.56 9.62 18.96
N ALA A 78 -24.46 10.97 18.92
CA ALA A 78 -23.89 11.68 17.78
C ALA A 78 -22.38 11.41 17.64
N LEU A 79 -21.64 11.39 18.76
CA LEU A 79 -20.22 11.04 18.77
C LEU A 79 -19.99 9.61 18.25
N VAL A 80 -20.80 8.66 18.69
CA VAL A 80 -20.73 7.27 18.22
C VAL A 80 -21.03 7.19 16.73
N THR A 81 -22.05 7.89 16.24
CA THR A 81 -22.39 7.92 14.80
C THR A 81 -21.23 8.47 13.97
N TYR A 82 -20.65 9.62 14.35
CA TYR A 82 -19.50 10.19 13.64
C TYR A 82 -18.29 9.26 13.67
N GLY A 83 -18.00 8.65 14.82
CA GLY A 83 -16.90 7.69 14.96
C GLY A 83 -17.06 6.48 14.02
N ILE A 84 -18.26 5.91 13.92
CA ILE A 84 -18.55 4.80 13.03
C ILE A 84 -18.39 5.21 11.56
N VAL A 85 -18.90 6.38 11.17
CA VAL A 85 -18.78 6.88 9.79
C VAL A 85 -17.31 7.09 9.41
N ILE A 86 -16.53 7.76 10.27
CA ILE A 86 -15.09 7.98 10.05
C ILE A 86 -14.34 6.65 9.92
N LEU A 87 -14.66 5.67 10.76
CA LEU A 87 -14.05 4.34 10.72
C LEU A 87 -14.33 3.63 9.37
N ILE A 88 -15.59 3.63 8.92
CA ILE A 88 -15.99 3.00 7.65
C ILE A 88 -15.26 3.66 6.48
N VAL A 89 -15.24 5.00 6.46
CA VAL A 89 -14.59 5.83 5.45
C VAL A 89 -13.07 5.54 5.41
N PHE A 90 -12.42 5.44 6.57
CA PHE A 90 -11.01 5.07 6.69
C PHE A 90 -10.71 3.66 6.16
N ILE A 91 -11.55 2.68 6.50
CA ILE A 91 -11.39 1.30 6.02
C ILE A 91 -11.50 1.25 4.50
N ILE A 92 -12.53 1.87 3.92
CA ILE A 92 -12.73 1.91 2.46
C ILE A 92 -11.52 2.56 1.77
N PHE A 93 -11.04 3.68 2.32
CA PHE A 93 -9.87 4.37 1.80
C PHE A 93 -8.60 3.51 1.82
N SER A 94 -8.32 2.86 2.95
CA SER A 94 -7.17 1.96 3.11
C SER A 94 -7.20 0.82 2.10
N LEU A 95 -8.38 0.21 1.87
CA LEU A 95 -8.55 -0.86 0.88
C LEU A 95 -8.30 -0.37 -0.55
N ILE A 96 -8.77 0.83 -0.90
CA ILE A 96 -8.54 1.41 -2.23
C ILE A 96 -7.04 1.68 -2.45
N CYS A 97 -6.36 2.25 -1.46
CA CYS A 97 -4.91 2.48 -1.53
C CYS A 97 -4.14 1.17 -1.72
N ALA A 98 -4.50 0.13 -0.97
CA ALA A 98 -3.88 -1.20 -1.10
C ALA A 98 -4.11 -1.82 -2.49
N LEU A 99 -5.30 -1.65 -3.07
CA LEU A 99 -5.55 -2.11 -4.44
C LEU A 99 -4.75 -1.33 -5.48
N MET A 100 -4.60 -0.01 -5.31
CA MET A 100 -3.77 0.82 -6.20
C MET A 100 -2.29 0.46 -6.09
N GLU A 101 -1.78 0.20 -4.89
CA GLU A 101 -0.41 -0.29 -4.68
C GLU A 101 -0.20 -1.67 -5.33
N GLY A 102 -1.16 -2.58 -5.19
CA GLY A 102 -1.12 -3.86 -5.88
C GLY A 102 -1.13 -3.72 -7.41
N TRP A 103 -1.84 -2.72 -7.93
CA TRP A 103 -1.84 -2.41 -9.36
C TRP A 103 -0.49 -1.87 -9.84
N VAL A 104 0.09 -0.90 -9.12
CA VAL A 104 1.43 -0.38 -9.41
C VAL A 104 2.45 -1.51 -9.40
N THR A 105 2.39 -2.41 -8.41
CA THR A 105 3.25 -3.59 -8.34
C THR A 105 3.11 -4.48 -9.58
N ALA A 106 1.88 -4.81 -9.99
CA ALA A 106 1.63 -5.65 -11.16
C ALA A 106 2.19 -5.01 -12.45
N MET A 107 2.05 -3.69 -12.61
CA MET A 107 2.62 -2.99 -13.76
C MET A 107 4.16 -2.97 -13.72
N MET A 108 4.78 -2.80 -12.56
CA MET A 108 6.25 -2.88 -12.41
C MET A 108 6.78 -4.27 -12.76
N MET A 109 6.04 -5.32 -12.44
CA MET A 109 6.39 -6.68 -12.85
C MET A 109 6.31 -6.87 -14.37
N GLU A 110 5.27 -6.33 -15.03
CA GLU A 110 5.15 -6.39 -16.49
C GLU A 110 6.31 -5.66 -17.19
N ILE A 111 6.69 -4.49 -16.70
CA ILE A 111 7.83 -3.74 -17.25
C ILE A 111 9.11 -4.57 -17.12
N LYS A 112 9.33 -5.23 -15.99
CA LYS A 112 10.50 -6.11 -15.80
C LYS A 112 10.47 -7.34 -16.69
N ALA A 113 9.29 -7.92 -16.92
CA ALA A 113 9.13 -9.11 -17.75
C ALA A 113 9.32 -8.78 -19.24
N ASP A 114 8.61 -7.78 -19.74
CA ASP A 114 8.40 -7.56 -21.18
C ASP A 114 8.93 -6.21 -21.69
N GLY A 115 9.44 -5.35 -20.81
CA GLY A 115 9.90 -4.00 -21.16
C GLY A 115 8.78 -3.02 -21.53
N ALA A 116 7.51 -3.44 -21.42
CA ALA A 116 6.35 -2.62 -21.75
C ALA A 116 5.10 -3.06 -20.99
N ILE A 117 4.24 -2.09 -20.67
CA ILE A 117 2.93 -2.35 -20.05
C ILE A 117 1.93 -2.75 -21.14
N ARG A 118 1.59 -4.05 -21.22
CA ARG A 118 0.56 -4.55 -22.14
C ARG A 118 -0.82 -4.32 -21.53
N SER A 119 -1.74 -3.75 -22.31
CA SER A 119 -3.08 -3.42 -21.83
C SER A 119 -3.87 -4.68 -21.48
N GLY A 120 -4.15 -4.90 -20.18
CA GLY A 120 -5.08 -5.93 -19.70
C GLY A 120 -4.49 -7.02 -18.80
N GLN A 121 -3.20 -7.34 -18.89
CA GLN A 121 -2.62 -8.44 -18.11
C GLN A 121 -2.55 -8.13 -16.60
N HIS A 122 -2.23 -6.89 -16.24
CA HIS A 122 -2.19 -6.40 -14.87
C HIS A 122 -3.55 -6.49 -14.18
N PHE A 123 -4.65 -6.32 -14.91
CA PHE A 123 -5.99 -6.48 -14.36
C PHE A 123 -6.28 -7.93 -13.97
N SER A 124 -5.83 -8.91 -14.76
CA SER A 124 -5.99 -10.32 -14.43
C SER A 124 -5.23 -10.66 -13.14
N ILE A 125 -3.97 -10.20 -13.02
CA ILE A 125 -3.13 -10.41 -11.84
C ILE A 125 -3.77 -9.81 -10.59
N ILE A 126 -4.26 -8.57 -10.68
CA ILE A 126 -4.93 -7.91 -9.55
C ILE A 126 -6.21 -8.66 -9.21
N SER A 127 -7.07 -8.95 -10.20
CA SER A 127 -8.36 -9.61 -9.97
C SER A 127 -8.22 -10.97 -9.29
N ALA A 128 -7.16 -11.73 -9.61
CA ALA A 128 -6.85 -12.99 -8.95
C ALA A 128 -6.43 -12.82 -7.49
N ASN A 129 -5.85 -11.66 -7.13
CA ASN A 129 -5.30 -11.38 -5.81
C ASN A 129 -6.14 -10.39 -4.98
N VAL A 130 -7.24 -9.83 -5.49
CA VAL A 130 -8.07 -8.83 -4.78
C VAL A 130 -8.43 -9.30 -3.38
N TRP A 131 -8.86 -10.56 -3.25
CA TRP A 131 -9.25 -11.10 -1.94
C TRP A 131 -8.06 -11.25 -0.99
N ALA A 132 -6.92 -11.71 -1.50
CA ALA A 132 -5.70 -11.82 -0.71
C ALA A 132 -5.21 -10.44 -0.25
N ILE A 133 -5.28 -9.42 -1.11
CA ILE A 133 -4.94 -8.03 -0.78
C ILE A 133 -5.86 -7.51 0.32
N ILE A 134 -7.19 -7.63 0.16
CA ILE A 134 -8.17 -7.16 1.16
C ILE A 134 -7.93 -7.82 2.52
N VAL A 135 -7.84 -9.16 2.55
CA VAL A 135 -7.61 -9.90 3.80
C VAL A 135 -6.24 -9.56 4.39
N GLY A 136 -5.21 -9.42 3.55
CA GLY A 136 -3.86 -9.03 3.95
C GLY A 136 -3.82 -7.66 4.61
N THR A 137 -4.43 -6.65 3.98
CA THR A 137 -4.50 -5.28 4.51
C THR A 137 -5.26 -5.21 5.83
N ILE A 138 -6.39 -5.93 5.95
CA ILE A 138 -7.14 -6.01 7.21
C ILE A 138 -6.29 -6.67 8.30
N LEU A 139 -5.65 -7.80 7.99
CA LEU A 139 -4.83 -8.54 8.95
C LEU A 139 -3.62 -7.71 9.39
N MET A 140 -2.92 -7.06 8.46
CA MET A 140 -1.85 -6.11 8.74
C MET A 140 -2.34 -4.99 9.67
N SER A 141 -3.48 -4.38 9.36
CA SER A 141 -4.04 -3.28 10.16
C SER A 141 -4.34 -3.71 11.59
N VAL A 142 -4.93 -4.90 11.78
CA VAL A 142 -5.21 -5.47 13.11
C VAL A 142 -3.92 -5.75 13.87
N ILE A 143 -2.92 -6.35 13.23
CA ILE A 143 -1.64 -6.67 13.87
C ILE A 143 -0.91 -5.38 14.28
N VAL A 144 -0.83 -4.38 13.40
CA VAL A 144 -0.20 -3.08 13.69
C VAL A 144 -0.94 -2.38 14.81
N PHE A 145 -2.27 -2.35 14.76
CA PHE A 145 -3.10 -1.75 15.81
C PHE A 145 -2.90 -2.43 17.17
N ALA A 146 -2.92 -3.76 17.22
CA ALA A 146 -2.63 -4.52 18.43
C ALA A 146 -1.21 -4.25 18.94
N GLY A 147 -0.23 -4.15 18.03
CA GLY A 147 1.13 -3.77 18.35
C GLY A 147 1.20 -2.41 19.03
N ILE A 148 0.54 -1.39 18.47
CA ILE A 148 0.49 -0.03 19.02
C ILE A 148 -0.20 0.00 20.39
N ILE A 149 -1.32 -0.73 20.57
CA ILE A 149 -2.03 -0.82 21.86
C ILE A 149 -1.14 -1.45 22.94
N CYS A 150 -0.45 -2.54 22.62
CA CYS A 150 0.43 -3.20 23.57
C CYS A 150 1.58 -2.28 23.96
N LEU A 151 2.32 -1.77 22.97
CA LEU A 151 3.43 -0.83 23.14
C LEU A 151 3.74 -0.14 21.80
N VAL A 152 3.89 1.19 21.80
CA VAL A 152 4.16 1.99 20.59
C VAL A 152 5.37 1.47 19.78
N ILE A 153 6.47 1.10 20.46
CA ILE A 153 7.70 0.64 19.80
C ILE A 153 7.48 -0.68 19.02
N PRO A 154 6.97 -1.78 19.62
CA PRO A 154 6.53 -2.97 18.89
C PRO A 154 5.58 -2.70 17.73
N GLY A 155 4.61 -1.80 17.90
CA GLY A 155 3.72 -1.39 16.82
C GLY A 155 4.46 -0.85 15.59
N ILE A 156 5.43 0.04 15.81
CA ILE A 156 6.27 0.59 14.73
C ILE A 156 7.13 -0.50 14.09
N VAL A 157 7.75 -1.37 14.87
CA VAL A 157 8.58 -2.47 14.35
C VAL A 157 7.76 -3.36 13.40
N VAL A 158 6.53 -3.69 13.79
CA VAL A 158 5.65 -4.53 12.95
C VAL A 158 5.14 -3.77 11.72
N ALA A 159 4.83 -2.47 11.85
CA ALA A 159 4.44 -1.64 10.70
C ALA A 159 5.53 -1.58 9.64
N VAL A 160 6.80 -1.44 10.05
CA VAL A 160 7.96 -1.47 9.15
C VAL A 160 8.12 -2.86 8.52
N ALA A 161 8.02 -3.91 9.33
CA ALA A 161 8.21 -5.28 8.84
C ALA A 161 7.11 -5.75 7.89
N LEU A 162 5.92 -5.15 7.94
CA LEU A 162 4.79 -5.50 7.09
C LEU A 162 4.49 -4.46 6.00
N SER A 163 5.29 -3.40 5.83
CA SER A 163 5.02 -2.32 4.88
C SER A 163 4.93 -2.79 3.43
N CYS A 164 5.57 -3.92 3.08
CA CYS A 164 5.58 -4.49 1.74
C CYS A 164 4.62 -5.68 1.56
N ILE A 165 3.56 -5.80 2.38
CA ILE A 165 2.61 -6.91 2.30
C ILE A 165 1.88 -6.97 0.95
N VAL A 166 1.38 -5.83 0.47
CA VAL A 166 0.65 -5.74 -0.81
C VAL A 166 1.54 -6.14 -1.98
N PRO A 167 2.75 -5.56 -2.15
CA PRO A 167 3.61 -5.99 -3.24
C PRO A 167 4.05 -7.45 -3.09
N ALA A 168 4.23 -7.96 -1.86
CA ALA A 168 4.54 -9.37 -1.64
C ALA A 168 3.42 -10.32 -2.12
N ILE A 169 2.17 -10.00 -1.83
CA ILE A 169 0.99 -10.75 -2.29
C ILE A 169 0.97 -10.79 -3.82
N VAL A 170 1.18 -9.65 -4.46
CA VAL A 170 1.11 -9.53 -5.93
C VAL A 170 2.28 -10.22 -6.61
N VAL A 171 3.51 -10.01 -6.12
CA VAL A 171 4.72 -10.59 -6.71
C VAL A 171 4.73 -12.11 -6.64
N HIS A 172 4.36 -12.66 -5.48
CA HIS A 172 4.36 -14.11 -5.29
C HIS A 172 3.02 -14.76 -5.64
N ASN A 173 1.96 -13.98 -5.88
CA ASN A 173 0.62 -14.48 -6.17
C ASN A 173 0.14 -15.49 -5.11
N VAL A 174 0.31 -15.09 -3.84
CA VAL A 174 0.05 -15.91 -2.65
C VAL A 174 -1.11 -15.36 -1.83
N GLY A 175 -1.67 -16.20 -0.95
CA GLY A 175 -2.69 -15.76 -0.02
C GLY A 175 -2.16 -14.75 1.01
N ALA A 176 -3.09 -14.10 1.73
CA ALA A 176 -2.76 -13.06 2.71
C ALA A 176 -1.68 -13.48 3.71
N ILE A 177 -1.82 -14.65 4.35
CA ILE A 177 -0.88 -15.12 5.38
C ILE A 177 0.54 -15.29 4.83
N ASP A 178 0.67 -15.87 3.64
CA ASP A 178 1.99 -16.07 3.02
C ASP A 178 2.57 -14.74 2.52
N GLY A 179 1.72 -13.79 2.13
CA GLY A 179 2.12 -12.40 1.89
C GLY A 179 2.71 -11.70 3.13
N LEU A 180 2.12 -11.90 4.31
CA LEU A 180 2.70 -11.41 5.57
C LEU A 180 4.08 -12.03 5.82
N LYS A 181 4.21 -13.35 5.66
CA LYS A 181 5.49 -14.04 5.83
C LYS A 181 6.54 -13.52 4.85
N ALA A 182 6.17 -13.31 3.60
CA ALA A 182 7.05 -12.79 2.55
C ALA A 182 7.54 -11.37 2.88
N SER A 183 6.64 -10.47 3.30
CA SER A 183 6.99 -9.12 3.76
C SER A 183 7.92 -9.16 4.99
N TRP A 184 7.62 -10.01 5.97
CA TRP A 184 8.47 -10.21 7.15
C TRP A 184 9.86 -10.73 6.79
N LYS A 185 9.93 -11.70 5.88
CA LYS A 185 11.17 -12.29 5.37
C LYS A 185 12.01 -11.24 4.64
N PHE A 186 11.37 -10.44 3.77
CA PHE A 186 11.99 -9.32 3.06
C PHE A 186 12.64 -8.33 4.02
N CYS A 187 11.94 -7.98 5.10
CA CYS A 187 12.43 -7.03 6.09
C CYS A 187 13.65 -7.57 6.89
N TRP A 188 13.55 -8.79 7.43
CA TRP A 188 14.55 -9.33 8.36
C TRP A 188 15.68 -10.11 7.68
N GLN A 189 15.36 -11.00 6.74
CA GLN A 189 16.38 -11.80 6.06
C GLN A 189 17.14 -10.96 5.03
N GLY A 190 16.48 -9.99 4.40
CA GLY A 190 17.13 -9.03 3.50
C GLY A 190 17.94 -7.95 4.23
N GLN A 191 17.92 -7.95 5.57
CA GLN A 191 18.51 -6.89 6.41
C GLN A 191 18.02 -5.48 6.02
N ASN A 192 16.75 -5.40 5.60
CA ASN A 192 16.12 -4.20 5.05
C ASN A 192 15.39 -3.36 6.09
N PHE A 193 15.25 -3.85 7.33
CA PHE A 193 14.52 -3.15 8.41
C PHE A 193 14.86 -1.66 8.50
N TRP A 194 16.15 -1.31 8.62
CA TRP A 194 16.58 0.09 8.77
C TRP A 194 16.32 0.95 7.52
N ARG A 195 16.34 0.33 6.34
CA ARG A 195 16.10 1.01 5.06
C ARG A 195 14.61 1.27 4.87
N LEU A 196 13.77 0.28 5.16
CA LEU A 196 12.31 0.41 5.19
C LEU A 196 11.86 1.40 6.27
N PHE A 197 12.50 1.38 7.45
CA PHE A 197 12.26 2.34 8.50
C PHE A 197 12.63 3.76 8.08
N ALA A 198 13.78 3.97 7.42
CA ALA A 198 14.17 5.27 6.88
C ALA A 198 13.18 5.74 5.81
N LEU A 199 12.75 4.85 4.92
CA LEU A 199 11.78 5.15 3.87
C LEU A 199 10.42 5.56 4.46
N LEU A 200 9.90 4.81 5.44
CA LEU A 200 8.70 5.17 6.19
C LEU A 200 8.86 6.50 6.93
N THR A 201 10.04 6.76 7.52
CA THR A 201 10.30 8.03 8.20
C THR A 201 10.24 9.20 7.23
N ILE A 202 10.85 9.08 6.04
CA ILE A 202 10.76 10.11 4.99
C ILE A 202 9.31 10.33 4.56
N LEU A 203 8.55 9.25 4.37
CA LEU A 203 7.14 9.32 4.02
C LEU A 203 6.30 10.03 5.10
N ILE A 204 6.57 9.78 6.38
CA ILE A 204 5.91 10.47 7.50
C ILE A 204 6.27 11.97 7.52
N LEU A 205 7.53 12.31 7.25
CA LEU A 205 7.96 13.71 7.15
C LEU A 205 7.27 14.43 6.00
N ILE A 206 7.13 13.79 4.84
CA ILE A 206 6.36 14.33 3.71
C ILE A 206 4.90 14.51 4.13
N ALA A 207 4.30 13.50 4.76
CA ALA A 207 2.91 13.53 5.22
C ALA A 207 2.62 14.63 6.26
N SER A 208 3.64 15.10 6.99
CA SER A 208 3.50 16.19 7.97
C SER A 208 3.26 17.56 7.33
N ILE A 209 3.50 17.71 6.02
CA ILE A 209 3.22 18.94 5.28
C ILE A 209 1.70 19.05 5.08
N PRO A 210 1.03 20.08 5.62
CA PRO A 210 -0.42 20.21 5.50
C PRO A 210 -0.88 20.26 4.03
N TYR A 211 -2.02 19.63 3.74
CA TYR A 211 -2.72 19.59 2.44
C TYR A 211 -2.01 18.86 1.29
N ILE A 212 -0.68 18.97 1.21
CA ILE A 212 0.11 18.39 0.10
C ILE A 212 0.72 17.04 0.54
N GLY A 213 1.09 16.92 1.81
CA GLY A 213 1.81 15.78 2.33
C GLY A 213 1.07 14.46 2.22
N SER A 214 -0.22 14.45 2.57
CA SER A 214 -1.12 13.29 2.46
C SER A 214 -1.24 12.78 1.02
N THR A 215 -1.41 13.69 0.07
CA THR A 215 -1.51 13.35 -1.35
C THR A 215 -0.19 12.84 -1.91
N MET A 216 0.93 13.48 -1.54
CA MET A 216 2.27 13.03 -1.92
C MET A 216 2.59 11.66 -1.31
N LEU A 217 2.14 11.39 -0.08
CA LEU A 217 2.29 10.08 0.56
C LEU A 217 1.57 8.98 -0.23
N ALA A 218 0.32 9.22 -0.65
CA ALA A 218 -0.44 8.27 -1.46
C ALA A 218 0.24 7.97 -2.80
N PHE A 219 0.87 8.98 -3.41
CA PHE A 219 1.60 8.84 -4.66
C PHE A 219 2.94 8.11 -4.48
N ILE A 220 3.81 8.68 -3.63
CA ILE A 220 5.20 8.24 -3.46
C ILE A 220 5.26 6.92 -2.70
N GLY A 221 4.40 6.71 -1.70
CA GLY A 221 4.36 5.48 -0.92
C GLY A 221 4.06 4.25 -1.79
N SER A 222 3.00 4.33 -2.60
CA SER A 222 2.63 3.25 -3.53
C SER A 222 3.73 2.96 -4.56
N LEU A 223 4.45 3.99 -5.01
CA LEU A 223 5.56 3.87 -5.96
C LEU A 223 6.80 3.22 -5.31
N TRP A 224 7.25 3.75 -4.17
CA TRP A 224 8.49 3.33 -3.51
C TRP A 224 8.41 1.91 -2.94
N PHE A 225 7.32 1.54 -2.24
CA PHE A 225 7.22 0.18 -1.68
C PHE A 225 7.06 -0.88 -2.77
N SER A 226 6.30 -0.58 -3.82
CA SER A 226 6.17 -1.48 -4.98
C SER A 226 7.52 -1.68 -5.68
N TYR A 227 8.28 -0.61 -5.89
CA TYR A 227 9.59 -0.70 -6.52
C TYR A 227 10.62 -1.42 -5.64
N ALA A 228 10.75 -0.99 -4.38
CA ALA A 228 11.68 -1.59 -3.42
C ALA A 228 11.45 -3.09 -3.28
N TYR A 229 10.20 -3.53 -3.20
CA TYR A 229 9.91 -4.95 -3.12
C TYR A 229 10.21 -5.66 -4.44
N THR A 230 9.66 -5.19 -5.57
CA THR A 230 9.83 -5.89 -6.86
C THR A 230 11.28 -5.98 -7.32
N GLU A 231 12.15 -5.05 -6.94
CA GLU A 231 13.57 -5.02 -7.34
C GLU A 231 14.42 -5.90 -6.43
N TYR A 232 14.23 -5.81 -5.12
CA TYR A 232 15.13 -6.43 -4.14
C TYR A 232 14.66 -7.79 -3.62
N VAL A 233 13.51 -8.29 -4.09
CA VAL A 233 12.95 -9.61 -3.70
C VAL A 233 13.71 -10.81 -4.31
N HIS A 234 14.44 -10.64 -5.43
CA HIS A 234 14.99 -11.75 -6.23
C HIS A 234 16.49 -11.65 -6.56
N ALA A 235 17.28 -11.07 -5.69
CA ALA A 235 18.63 -10.61 -6.03
C ALA A 235 19.75 -11.67 -5.98
N ASP A 236 19.47 -12.88 -6.41
CA ASP A 236 20.51 -13.64 -7.11
C ASP A 236 20.50 -13.10 -8.53
N GLY A 237 21.64 -12.66 -9.07
CA GLY A 237 21.80 -12.13 -10.43
C GLY A 237 21.44 -13.09 -11.58
N GLY A 238 20.50 -14.01 -11.38
CA GLY A 238 19.70 -14.53 -12.46
C GLY A 238 18.92 -13.36 -13.07
N GLU A 239 19.40 -12.90 -14.22
CA GLU A 239 18.55 -12.22 -15.20
C GLU A 239 17.15 -12.84 -15.15
N TRP A 240 16.13 -12.00 -15.30
CA TRP A 240 14.77 -12.44 -15.60
C TRP A 240 14.82 -13.40 -16.80
N SER A 241 14.99 -14.71 -16.53
CA SER A 241 15.40 -15.65 -17.58
C SER A 241 14.22 -15.86 -18.52
N ILE A 242 14.52 -16.19 -19.78
CA ILE A 242 13.48 -16.45 -20.79
C ILE A 242 12.53 -17.57 -20.33
N ASP A 243 13.02 -18.52 -19.51
CA ASP A 243 12.17 -19.53 -18.87
C ASP A 243 11.15 -18.89 -17.90
N ASN A 244 11.56 -17.92 -17.07
CA ASN A 244 10.65 -17.15 -16.21
C ASN A 244 9.62 -16.36 -17.02
N LYS A 245 10.00 -15.80 -18.18
CA LYS A 245 9.06 -15.11 -19.09
C LYS A 245 8.01 -16.07 -19.65
N SER A 246 8.43 -17.23 -20.13
CA SER A 246 7.53 -18.24 -20.68
C SER A 246 6.57 -18.81 -19.63
N GLU A 247 7.04 -18.99 -18.39
CA GLU A 247 6.26 -19.52 -17.29
C GLU A 247 5.29 -18.48 -16.71
N TYR A 248 5.70 -17.21 -16.68
CA TYR A 248 4.82 -16.08 -16.32
C TYR A 248 3.72 -15.90 -17.39
N ALA A 249 4.10 -15.93 -18.66
CA ALA A 249 3.14 -15.94 -19.77
C ALA A 249 2.17 -17.13 -19.64
N LYS A 250 2.68 -18.33 -19.31
CA LYS A 250 1.86 -19.53 -19.06
C LYS A 250 0.88 -19.34 -17.90
N GLN A 251 1.34 -18.81 -16.76
CA GLN A 251 0.49 -18.56 -15.59
C GLN A 251 -0.62 -17.54 -15.90
N ILE A 252 -0.36 -16.58 -16.79
CA ILE A 252 -1.35 -15.63 -17.26
C ILE A 252 -2.32 -16.32 -18.24
N THR A 253 -1.86 -17.12 -19.20
CA THR A 253 -2.76 -17.83 -20.14
C THR A 253 -3.58 -18.93 -19.48
N ASP A 254 -3.03 -19.68 -18.52
CA ASP A 254 -3.74 -20.78 -17.85
C ASP A 254 -4.81 -20.26 -16.86
N ARG A 255 -4.76 -18.97 -16.51
CA ARG A 255 -5.72 -18.33 -15.60
C ARG A 255 -6.61 -17.28 -16.25
N ALA A 256 -6.37 -16.90 -17.50
CA ALA A 256 -7.38 -16.19 -18.27
C ALA A 256 -8.56 -17.17 -18.43
N PRO A 257 -9.73 -16.92 -17.80
CA PRO A 257 -10.91 -17.72 -18.11
C PRO A 257 -11.09 -17.62 -19.62
N GLY A 258 -11.15 -18.76 -20.29
CA GLY A 258 -11.20 -18.83 -21.76
C GLY A 258 -12.13 -17.75 -22.29
N VAL A 259 -11.53 -16.77 -22.98
CA VAL A 259 -12.26 -15.85 -23.85
C VAL A 259 -12.73 -16.64 -25.06
#